data_AF-A0A9Q3VBT7-F1
#
_entry.id   AF-A0A9Q3VBT7-F1
#
_cell.length_a   1.000
_cell.length_b   1.000
_cell.length_c   1.000
_cell.angle_alpha   90.00
_cell.angle_beta   90.00
_cell.angle_gamma   90.00
#
_symmetry.space_group_name_H-M   'P 1'
#
loop_
_entity.id
_entity.type
_entity.pdbx_description
1 polymer ?
#
loop_
_entity_poly.entity_id
_entity_poly.type
_entity_poly.pdbx_seq_one_letter_code
_entity_poly.pdbx_strand_id
1 'polypeptide(L)'
;MLNFLIKCLINDKVPHTKTNVEEILYDKEVYPQYIATKGNFNYAMRNRLLNREDILQIKSMLNKALFKNRHLKDFRYKKFENDAHEIYTKLKSKYLSRKQLIKIDKFISIIVSTKQRTISSSMISQISQS
;
A
#
# COMPACT_ATOMS: atom_id res chain seq x y z
N MET A 1 52.01 12.45 8.66
CA MET A 1 51.41 11.88 7.43
C MET A 1 50.66 10.58 7.69
N LEU A 2 51.22 9.63 8.45
CA LEU A 2 50.57 8.35 8.77
C LEU A 2 49.19 8.49 9.47
N ASN A 3 49.08 9.41 10.44
CA ASN A 3 47.82 9.69 11.14
C ASN A 3 46.71 10.28 10.26
N PHE A 4 47.07 10.95 9.16
CA PHE A 4 46.09 11.51 8.22
C PHE A 4 45.51 10.42 7.33
N LEU A 5 46.37 9.52 6.83
CA LEU A 5 45.97 8.36 6.04
C LEU A 5 45.11 7.38 6.85
N ILE A 6 45.44 7.14 8.13
CA ILE A 6 44.63 6.31 9.03
C ILE A 6 43.26 6.96 9.29
N LYS A 7 43.18 8.28 9.49
CA LYS A 7 41.89 8.99 9.65
C LYS A 7 41.01 8.89 8.40
N CYS A 8 41.56 9.05 7.20
CA CYS A 8 40.80 8.93 5.95
C CYS A 8 40.26 7.51 5.75
N LEU A 9 41.09 6.48 5.99
CA LEU A 9 40.69 5.08 5.81
C LEU A 9 39.63 4.60 6.82
N ILE A 10 39.64 5.13 8.04
CA ILE A 10 38.63 4.81 9.07
C ILE A 10 37.30 5.52 8.76
N ASN A 11 37.34 6.75 8.22
CA ASN A 11 36.13 7.53 7.95
C ASN A 11 35.36 7.04 6.71
N ASP A 12 36.05 6.43 5.74
CA ASP A 12 35.41 5.87 4.52
C ASP A 12 34.71 4.52 4.74
N LYS A 13 35.07 3.78 5.81
CA LYS A 13 34.53 2.43 6.09
C LYS A 13 33.48 2.36 7.18
N VAL A 14 33.21 3.45 7.89
CA VAL A 14 32.05 3.52 8.77
C VAL A 14 30.89 4.02 7.93
N PRO A 15 29.94 3.17 7.49
CA PRO A 15 28.73 3.67 6.89
C PRO A 15 28.10 4.61 7.91
N HIS A 16 28.13 5.92 7.62
CA HIS A 16 27.28 6.90 8.28
C HIS A 16 25.84 6.69 7.79
N THR A 17 25.34 5.47 7.85
CA THR A 17 23.92 5.21 7.78
C THR A 17 23.36 5.67 9.11
N LYS A 18 23.00 6.96 9.17
CA LYS A 18 21.95 7.44 10.07
C LYS A 18 20.66 6.75 9.63
N THR A 19 20.57 5.43 9.79
CA THR A 19 19.30 4.72 9.61
C THR A 19 18.42 5.24 10.71
N ASN A 20 17.52 6.15 10.35
CA ASN A 20 16.63 6.76 11.31
C ASN A 20 15.81 5.62 11.94
N VAL A 21 15.69 5.58 13.27
CA VAL A 21 14.95 4.52 13.99
C VAL A 21 13.53 4.37 13.40
N GLU A 22 12.96 5.48 12.94
CA GLU A 22 11.68 5.56 12.24
C GLU A 22 11.64 4.75 10.93
N GLU A 23 12.72 4.74 10.14
CA GLU A 23 12.81 3.96 8.89
C GLU A 23 12.88 2.46 9.19
N ILE A 24 13.67 2.07 10.19
CA ILE A 24 13.76 0.67 10.63
C ILE A 24 12.39 0.18 11.14
N LEU A 25 11.67 1.02 11.88
CA LEU A 25 10.33 0.70 12.38
C LEU A 25 9.32 0.58 11.23
N TYR A 26 9.38 1.49 10.26
CA TYR A 26 8.55 1.43 9.06
C TYR A 26 8.75 0.12 8.29
N ASP A 27 10.00 -0.25 8.03
CA ASP A 27 10.36 -1.45 7.28
C ASP A 27 9.91 -2.74 7.99
N LYS A 28 9.94 -2.77 9.33
CA LYS A 28 9.50 -3.93 10.10
C LYS A 28 7.98 -4.05 10.23
N GLU A 29 7.28 -2.94 10.48
CA GLU A 29 5.87 -3.01 10.87
C GLU A 29 4.89 -2.61 9.77
N VAL A 30 5.23 -1.59 8.99
CA VAL A 30 4.31 -0.97 8.04
C VAL A 30 4.52 -1.53 6.64
N TYR A 31 5.77 -1.71 6.22
CA TYR A 31 6.12 -2.16 4.89
C TYR A 31 5.52 -3.53 4.53
N PRO A 32 5.55 -4.58 5.39
CA PRO A 32 4.94 -5.86 5.06
C PRO A 32 3.43 -5.73 4.82
N GLN A 33 2.77 -4.90 5.62
CA GLN A 33 1.34 -4.65 5.46
C GLN A 33 1.06 -3.86 4.17
N TYR A 34 1.90 -2.90 3.81
CA TYR A 34 1.81 -2.19 2.54
C TYR A 34 1.90 -3.17 1.36
N ILE A 35 2.87 -4.09 1.37
CA ILE A 35 3.04 -5.10 0.33
C ILE A 35 1.79 -5.97 0.20
N ALA A 36 1.25 -6.46 1.32
CA ALA A 36 0.02 -7.25 1.32
C ALA A 36 -1.17 -6.46 0.72
N THR A 37 -1.41 -5.23 1.21
CA THR A 37 -2.51 -4.39 0.73
C THR A 37 -2.39 -4.05 -0.75
N LYS A 38 -1.17 -3.70 -1.21
CA LYS A 38 -0.90 -3.44 -2.63
C LYS A 38 -1.14 -4.69 -3.47
N GLY A 39 -0.68 -5.86 -3.00
CA GLY A 39 -0.88 -7.14 -3.67
C GLY A 39 -2.36 -7.46 -3.85
N ASN A 40 -3.14 -7.35 -2.77
CA ASN A 40 -4.58 -7.60 -2.79
C ASN A 40 -5.33 -6.60 -3.68
N PHE A 41 -5.00 -5.31 -3.61
CA PHE A 41 -5.58 -4.30 -4.50
C PHE A 41 -5.28 -4.61 -5.97
N ASN A 42 -4.03 -4.96 -6.30
CA ASN A 42 -3.63 -5.30 -7.66
C ASN A 42 -4.33 -6.56 -8.17
N TYR A 43 -4.42 -7.60 -7.34
CA TYR A 43 -5.19 -8.79 -7.66
C TYR A 43 -6.66 -8.44 -7.95
N ALA A 44 -7.29 -7.65 -7.08
CA ALA A 44 -8.69 -7.28 -7.24
C ALA A 44 -8.94 -6.43 -8.50
N MET A 45 -8.03 -5.50 -8.83
CA MET A 45 -8.09 -4.71 -10.07
C MET A 45 -7.91 -5.58 -11.32
N ARG A 46 -6.89 -6.45 -11.35
CA ARG A 46 -6.59 -7.30 -12.52
C ARG A 46 -7.71 -8.29 -12.83
N ASN A 47 -8.38 -8.79 -11.80
CA ASN A 47 -9.50 -9.72 -11.93
C ASN A 47 -10.86 -9.01 -12.04
N ARG A 48 -10.88 -7.67 -12.20
CA ARG A 48 -12.11 -6.86 -12.32
C ARG A 48 -13.10 -7.08 -11.17
N LEU A 49 -12.58 -7.38 -9.98
CA LEU A 49 -13.38 -7.62 -8.78
C LEU A 49 -13.86 -6.30 -8.16
N LEU A 50 -13.14 -5.20 -8.35
CA LEU A 50 -13.56 -3.90 -7.82
C LEU A 50 -14.46 -3.19 -8.83
N ASN A 51 -15.64 -2.76 -8.38
CA ASN A 51 -16.47 -1.85 -9.16
C ASN A 51 -16.01 -0.39 -8.95
N ARG A 52 -16.66 0.56 -9.63
CA ARG A 52 -16.32 1.98 -9.52
C ARG A 52 -16.45 2.51 -8.09
N GLU A 53 -17.50 2.12 -7.38
CA GLU A 53 -17.79 2.56 -6.02
C GLU A 53 -16.74 2.05 -5.03
N ASP A 54 -16.33 0.79 -5.16
CA ASP A 54 -15.26 0.16 -4.38
C ASP A 54 -13.95 0.94 -4.52
N ILE A 55 -13.59 1.31 -5.76
CA ILE A 55 -12.37 2.08 -6.06
C ILE A 55 -12.44 3.47 -5.40
N LEU A 56 -13.57 4.17 -5.54
CA LEU A 56 -13.77 5.47 -4.92
C LEU A 56 -13.74 5.39 -3.40
N GLN A 57 -14.28 4.32 -2.81
CA GLN A 57 -14.25 4.08 -1.38
C GLN A 57 -12.83 3.83 -0.87
N ILE A 58 -12.04 3.02 -1.57
CA ILE A 58 -10.62 2.80 -1.24
C ILE A 58 -9.84 4.12 -1.30
N LYS A 59 -10.05 4.91 -2.36
CA LYS A 59 -9.45 6.25 -2.51
C LYS A 59 -9.87 7.18 -1.36
N SER A 60 -11.14 7.17 -0.97
CA SER A 60 -11.65 7.94 0.16
C SER A 60 -10.98 7.54 1.48
N MET A 61 -10.82 6.24 1.74
CA MET A 61 -10.13 5.72 2.92
C MET A 61 -8.67 6.19 2.99
N LEU A 62 -7.96 6.17 1.86
CA LEU A 62 -6.59 6.67 1.76
C LEU A 62 -6.51 8.19 1.99
N ASN A 63 -7.41 8.95 1.36
CA ASN A 63 -7.46 10.40 1.53
C ASN A 63 -7.72 10.79 2.98
N LYS A 64 -8.65 10.11 3.65
CA LYS A 64 -8.94 10.31 5.07
C LYS A 64 -7.73 9.95 5.96
N ALA A 65 -7.04 8.85 5.64
CA ALA A 65 -5.85 8.43 6.36
C ALA A 65 -4.72 9.46 6.28
N LEU A 66 -4.44 9.96 5.06
CA LEU A 66 -3.42 10.96 4.80
C LEU A 66 -3.80 12.36 5.30
N PHE A 67 -5.09 12.71 5.26
CA PHE A 67 -5.58 13.96 5.81
C PHE A 67 -5.39 14.01 7.33
N LYS A 68 -5.75 12.93 8.04
CA LYS A 68 -5.56 12.82 9.50
C LYS A 68 -4.09 13.02 9.90
N ASN A 69 -3.17 12.54 9.06
CA ASN A 69 -1.74 12.65 9.30
C ASN A 69 -1.14 13.95 8.72
N ARG A 70 -1.96 14.88 8.19
CA ARG A 70 -1.54 16.15 7.57
C ARG A 70 -0.66 16.03 6.32
N HIS A 71 -0.67 14.86 5.67
CA HIS A 71 0.13 14.51 4.50
C HIS A 71 -0.67 14.45 3.19
N LEU A 72 -1.97 14.74 3.23
CA LEU A 72 -2.76 14.80 1.99
C LEU A 72 -2.27 15.90 1.04
N LYS A 73 -1.77 17.02 1.60
CA LYS A 73 -1.22 18.16 0.84
C LYS A 73 -0.01 17.78 -0.01
N ASP A 74 0.74 16.75 0.37
CA ASP A 74 1.94 16.28 -0.34
C ASP A 74 1.59 15.73 -1.74
N PHE A 75 0.30 15.48 -1.99
CA PHE A 75 -0.22 14.98 -3.25
C PHE A 75 -0.95 16.06 -4.07
N ARG A 76 -1.04 17.31 -3.58
CA ARG A 76 -1.89 18.36 -4.19
C ARG A 76 -1.51 18.69 -5.64
N TYR A 77 -0.21 18.72 -5.94
CA TYR A 77 0.30 19.09 -7.26
C TYR A 77 0.57 17.88 -8.15
N LYS A 78 0.29 16.67 -7.67
CA LYS A 78 0.55 15.46 -8.42
C LYS A 78 -0.58 15.22 -9.40
N LYS A 79 -0.24 15.14 -10.69
CA LYS A 79 -1.18 14.72 -11.74
C LYS A 79 -1.33 13.20 -11.68
N PHE A 80 -2.56 12.74 -11.48
CA PHE A 80 -2.90 11.32 -11.50
C PHE A 80 -3.59 11.00 -12.82
N GLU A 81 -3.18 9.91 -13.46
CA GLU A 81 -3.75 9.46 -14.74
C GLU A 81 -5.17 8.93 -14.56
N ASN A 82 -5.41 8.23 -13.44
CA ASN A 82 -6.70 7.66 -13.06
C ASN A 82 -6.70 7.35 -11.55
N ASP A 83 -7.85 6.94 -11.03
CA ASP A 83 -8.00 6.64 -9.60
C ASP A 83 -7.12 5.47 -9.13
N ALA A 84 -6.84 4.49 -9.98
CA ALA A 84 -5.96 3.38 -9.62
C ALA A 84 -4.51 3.86 -9.46
N HIS A 85 -4.01 4.71 -10.37
CA HIS A 85 -2.70 5.34 -10.25
C HIS A 85 -2.60 6.20 -8.98
N GLU A 86 -3.66 6.94 -8.65
CA GLU A 86 -3.73 7.69 -7.39
C GLU A 86 -3.65 6.78 -6.16
N ILE A 87 -4.43 5.70 -6.13
CA ILE A 87 -4.44 4.71 -5.04
C ILE A 87 -3.06 4.08 -4.89
N TYR A 88 -2.44 3.59 -5.97
CA TYR A 88 -1.09 3.01 -5.91
C TYR A 88 -0.05 3.98 -5.39
N THR A 89 -0.11 5.22 -5.86
CA THR A 89 0.79 6.27 -5.38
C THR A 89 0.62 6.50 -3.88
N LYS A 90 -0.63 6.62 -3.41
CA LYS A 90 -0.93 6.92 -2.01
C LYS A 90 -0.65 5.74 -1.08
N LEU A 91 -0.86 4.50 -1.53
CA LEU A 91 -0.49 3.29 -0.79
C LEU A 91 1.00 3.25 -0.46
N LYS A 92 1.88 3.78 -1.33
CA LYS A 92 3.32 3.86 -1.10
C LYS A 92 3.72 4.93 -0.06
N SER A 93 2.79 5.73 0.43
CA SER A 93 3.09 6.78 1.40
C SER A 93 3.62 6.21 2.71
N LYS A 94 4.79 6.67 3.15
CA LYS A 94 5.37 6.30 4.46
C LYS A 94 4.55 6.78 5.65
N TYR A 95 3.65 7.73 5.41
CA TYR A 95 2.79 8.33 6.42
C TYR A 95 1.51 7.53 6.68
N LEU A 96 1.32 6.38 6.03
CA LEU A 96 0.24 5.47 6.36
C LEU A 96 0.66 4.58 7.54
N SER A 97 -0.18 4.52 8.57
CA SER A 97 0.02 3.58 9.67
C SER A 97 -0.40 2.16 9.27
N ARG A 98 0.21 1.16 9.90
CA ARG A 98 -0.17 -0.25 9.76
C ARG A 98 -1.68 -0.47 9.97
N LYS A 99 -2.28 0.17 10.98
CA LYS A 99 -3.73 0.07 11.27
C LYS A 99 -4.60 0.57 10.12
N GLN A 100 -4.18 1.63 9.41
CA GLN A 100 -4.92 2.16 8.25
C GLN A 100 -4.82 1.20 7.06
N LEU A 101 -3.62 0.64 6.80
CA LEU A 101 -3.42 -0.34 5.74
C LEU A 101 -4.25 -1.61 6.00
N ILE A 102 -4.26 -2.14 7.22
CA ILE A 102 -5.10 -3.30 7.61
C ILE A 102 -6.58 -3.03 7.32
N LYS A 103 -7.08 -1.82 7.61
CA LYS A 103 -8.48 -1.48 7.33
C LYS A 103 -8.80 -1.50 5.84
N ILE A 104 -7.92 -0.94 5.02
CA ILE A 104 -8.06 -0.95 3.56
C ILE A 104 -7.98 -2.39 3.03
N ASP A 105 -7.03 -3.16 3.52
CA ASP A 105 -6.83 -4.56 3.14
C ASP A 105 -8.04 -5.44 3.46
N LYS A 106 -8.61 -5.27 4.66
CA LYS A 106 -9.81 -5.97 5.08
C LYS A 106 -11.00 -5.62 4.18
N PHE A 107 -11.15 -4.35 3.81
CA PHE A 107 -12.20 -3.92 2.88
C PHE A 107 -12.06 -4.62 1.52
N ILE A 108 -10.85 -4.61 0.95
CA ILE A 108 -10.57 -5.30 -0.33
C ILE A 108 -10.86 -6.80 -0.21
N SER A 109 -10.41 -7.44 0.87
CA SER A 109 -10.59 -8.88 1.11
C SER A 109 -12.06 -9.27 1.22
N ILE A 110 -12.89 -8.44 1.86
CA ILE A 110 -14.34 -8.66 1.93
C ILE A 110 -14.95 -8.66 0.52
N ILE A 111 -14.62 -7.67 -0.32
CA ILE A 111 -15.13 -7.58 -1.69
C ILE A 111 -14.71 -8.80 -2.52
N VAL A 112 -13.43 -9.16 -2.48
CA VAL A 112 -12.87 -10.31 -3.20
C VAL A 112 -13.59 -11.59 -2.79
N SER A 113 -13.71 -11.85 -1.48
CA SER A 113 -14.37 -13.06 -0.97
C SER A 113 -15.85 -13.12 -1.35
N THR A 114 -16.54 -11.98 -1.34
CA THR A 114 -17.97 -11.90 -1.69
C THR A 114 -18.17 -12.25 -3.16
N LYS A 115 -17.36 -11.67 -4.05
CA LYS A 115 -17.49 -11.89 -5.50
C LYS A 115 -17.06 -13.28 -5.93
N GLN A 116 -16.02 -13.85 -5.30
CA GLN A 116 -15.64 -15.24 -5.54
C GLN A 116 -16.79 -16.20 -5.21
N ARG A 117 -17.49 -15.98 -4.08
CA ARG A 117 -18.67 -16.80 -3.72
C ARG A 117 -19.80 -16.67 -4.74
N THR A 118 -20.08 -15.46 -5.21
CA THR A 118 -21.11 -15.23 -6.23
C THR A 118 -20.80 -16.00 -7.51
N ILE A 119 -19.55 -15.97 -7.98
CA ILE A 119 -19.11 -16.70 -9.18
C ILE A 119 -19.25 -18.22 -8.97
N SER A 120 -18.85 -18.74 -7.80
CA SER A 120 -19.00 -20.17 -7.50
C SER A 120 -20.47 -20.60 -7.44
N SER A 121 -21.35 -19.77 -6.87
CA SER A 121 -22.78 -20.09 -6.78
C SER A 121 -23.48 -20.09 -8.14
N SER A 122 -23.12 -19.18 -9.06
CA SER A 122 -23.70 -19.15 -10.39
C SER A 122 -23.27 -20.35 -11.24
N MET A 123 -22.01 -20.79 -11.12
CA MET A 123 -21.53 -21.98 -11.82
C MET A 123 -22.26 -23.26 -11.40
N ILE A 124 -22.53 -23.45 -10.11
CA ILE A 124 -23.26 -24.63 -9.61
C ILE A 124 -24.70 -24.65 -10.13
N SER A 125 -25.37 -23.49 -10.19
CA SER A 125 -26.75 -23.40 -10.68
C SER A 125 -26.90 -23.77 -12.17
N GLN A 126 -25.87 -23.54 -12.99
CA GLN A 126 -25.87 -23.89 -14.41
C GLN A 126 -25.69 -25.40 -14.63
N ILE A 127 -24.91 -26.06 -13.77
CA ILE A 127 -24.68 -27.52 -13.84
C ILE A 127 -25.95 -28.29 -13.43
N SER A 128 -26.74 -27.78 -12.48
CA SER A 128 -27.98 -28.45 -12.05
C SER A 128 -29.18 -28.25 -13.01
N GLN A 129 -29.04 -27.42 -14.05
CA GLN A 129 -30.07 -27.16 -15.06
C GLN A 129 -29.73 -27.75 -16.43
N SER A 130 -28.64 -28.51 -16.54
CA SER A 130 -28.24 -29.28 -17.72
C SER A 130 -28.37 -30.77 -17.46
#